data_AF-A0A2A4IJT6-F1
#
_entry.id   AF-A0A2A4IJT6-F1
#
_cell.length_a   1.000
_cell.length_b   1.000
_cell.length_c   1.000
_cell.angle_alpha   90.00
_cell.angle_beta   90.00
_cell.angle_gamma   90.00
#
_symmetry.space_group_name_H-M   'P 1'
#
loop_
_entity.id
_entity.type
_entity.pdbx_description
1 polymer ?
#
loop_
_entity_poly.entity_id
_entity_poly.type
_entity_poly.pdbx_seq_one_letter_code
_entity_poly.pdbx_strand_id
1 'polypeptide(L)'
;MKENEIITIDTLNKKNDCFVRYLFSNLGNENIVLNFINSAMNNLNFSTFIKLEILNPFNLQKYLNSKESIVDIKCETDTGEIVMIEIQLQGNESFANRVLFYWANGYSLTLNKGEDYKKLCPVISINILNFILSYDIEDCHTCYVIKELKHNKILTDHCQLHFLELPKFNNNNSLKTDLNSWFKFFNGGESMENLIKENTIFNEVERRCKSFISDNPLLDAYRKKEIDEYFYKDTMKREREKGFNEGIEKGKFEQQKIIAKSLKTSGMNLEFISRNTGLSIEEIEKL
;
A
#
# COMPACT_ATOMS: atom_id res chain seq x y z
N MET A 1 20.19 -3.90 5.68
CA MET A 1 21.23 -3.27 4.83
C MET A 1 22.45 -3.01 5.66
N LYS A 2 23.65 -3.31 5.16
CA LYS A 2 24.88 -2.78 5.75
C LYS A 2 25.03 -1.33 5.26
N GLU A 3 25.41 -0.40 6.13
CA GLU A 3 25.49 1.05 5.82
C GLU A 3 26.31 1.42 4.56
N ASN A 4 27.13 0.50 4.04
CA ASN A 4 28.07 0.74 2.94
C ASN A 4 27.82 -0.10 1.66
N GLU A 5 26.63 -0.66 1.49
CA GLU A 5 26.32 -1.39 0.25
C GLU A 5 26.11 -0.41 -0.91
N ILE A 6 26.85 -0.60 -2.02
CA ILE A 6 26.73 0.25 -3.21
C ILE A 6 25.36 -0.02 -3.83
N ILE A 7 24.52 1.03 -3.88
CA ILE A 7 23.22 0.97 -4.55
C ILE A 7 23.48 1.03 -6.05
N THR A 8 22.92 0.08 -6.79
CA THR A 8 22.88 0.06 -8.26
C THR A 8 21.42 0.15 -8.70
N ILE A 9 21.16 0.29 -10.00
CA ILE A 9 19.80 0.30 -10.53
C ILE A 9 19.06 -0.99 -10.17
N ASP A 10 19.77 -2.12 -10.18
CA ASP A 10 19.20 -3.42 -9.89
C ASP A 10 18.90 -3.58 -8.39
N THR A 11 19.78 -3.09 -7.51
CA THR A 11 19.62 -3.19 -6.05
C THR A 11 18.79 -2.06 -5.43
N LEU A 12 18.50 -1.00 -6.18
CA LEU A 12 17.59 0.07 -5.75
C LEU A 12 16.20 -0.50 -5.43
N ASN A 13 15.69 -0.22 -4.24
CA ASN A 13 14.33 -0.58 -3.84
C ASN A 13 13.34 0.39 -4.50
N LYS A 14 12.71 -0.08 -5.58
CA LYS A 14 11.75 0.68 -6.37
C LYS A 14 10.45 1.01 -5.61
N LYS A 15 10.21 0.39 -4.46
CA LYS A 15 9.00 0.60 -3.63
C LYS A 15 9.21 1.63 -2.51
N ASN A 16 10.44 2.08 -2.30
CA ASN A 16 10.73 3.09 -1.28
C ASN A 16 10.01 4.40 -1.62
N ASP A 17 9.24 4.94 -0.69
CA ASP A 17 8.40 6.11 -0.92
C ASP A 17 9.21 7.38 -1.22
N CYS A 18 10.41 7.56 -0.66
CA CYS A 18 11.31 8.65 -1.03
C CYS A 18 11.74 8.56 -2.50
N PHE A 19 12.04 7.35 -2.98
CA PHE A 19 12.40 7.14 -4.37
C PHE A 19 11.20 7.34 -5.31
N VAL A 20 10.02 6.81 -4.96
CA VAL A 20 8.82 6.98 -5.78
C VAL A 20 8.40 8.44 -5.88
N ARG A 21 8.42 9.19 -4.76
CA ARG A 21 8.20 10.64 -4.79
C ARG A 21 9.21 11.32 -5.70
N TYR A 22 10.50 11.03 -5.60
CA TYR A 22 11.49 11.58 -6.53
C TYR A 22 11.19 11.25 -8.00
N LEU A 23 10.79 10.00 -8.28
CA LEU A 23 10.53 9.54 -9.64
C LEU A 23 9.28 10.18 -10.22
N PHE A 24 8.26 10.44 -9.41
CA PHE A 24 6.95 10.91 -9.87
C PHE A 24 6.61 12.37 -9.54
N SER A 25 7.34 13.05 -8.66
CA SER A 25 7.00 14.42 -8.25
C SER A 25 8.05 15.46 -8.61
N ASN A 26 9.21 15.05 -9.15
CA ASN A 26 10.21 16.01 -9.60
C ASN A 26 9.76 16.71 -10.90
N LEU A 27 9.90 18.03 -10.96
CA LEU A 27 9.68 18.80 -12.18
C LEU A 27 10.52 18.22 -13.34
N GLY A 28 9.91 18.08 -14.51
CA GLY A 28 10.52 17.43 -15.68
C GLY A 28 10.28 15.92 -15.76
N ASN A 29 9.57 15.32 -14.80
CA ASN A 29 9.17 13.90 -14.83
C ASN A 29 7.71 13.70 -15.28
N GLU A 30 7.05 14.72 -15.82
CA GLU A 30 5.63 14.69 -16.19
C GLU A 30 5.32 13.55 -17.16
N ASN A 31 6.21 13.27 -18.13
CA ASN A 31 6.07 12.15 -19.07
C ASN A 31 6.06 10.79 -18.36
N ILE A 32 6.90 10.62 -17.34
CA ILE A 32 7.00 9.38 -16.56
C ILE A 32 5.69 9.13 -15.81
N VAL A 33 5.19 10.16 -15.13
CA VAL A 33 3.96 10.08 -14.35
C VAL A 33 2.74 9.88 -15.25
N LEU A 34 2.70 10.61 -16.37
CA LEU A 34 1.64 10.50 -17.36
C LEU A 34 1.56 9.09 -17.92
N ASN A 35 2.72 8.50 -18.29
CA ASN A 35 2.76 7.12 -18.77
C ASN A 35 2.26 6.13 -17.71
N PHE A 36 2.67 6.29 -16.45
CA PHE A 36 2.20 5.46 -15.34
C PHE A 36 0.68 5.56 -15.14
N ILE A 37 0.14 6.78 -15.06
CA ILE A 37 -1.30 7.03 -14.92
C ILE A 37 -2.06 6.41 -16.10
N ASN A 38 -1.65 6.72 -17.33
CA ASN A 38 -2.32 6.20 -18.52
C ASN A 38 -2.25 4.67 -18.60
N SER A 39 -1.17 4.06 -18.13
CA SER A 39 -1.05 2.59 -18.03
C SER A 39 -2.09 2.01 -17.07
N ALA A 40 -2.29 2.63 -15.90
CA ALA A 40 -3.33 2.24 -14.96
C ALA A 40 -4.73 2.43 -15.56
N MET A 41 -5.03 3.62 -16.09
CA MET A 41 -6.33 3.93 -16.68
C MET A 41 -6.70 2.98 -17.83
N ASN A 42 -5.78 2.81 -18.78
CA ASN A 42 -5.97 1.95 -19.94
C ASN A 42 -6.15 0.48 -19.54
N ASN A 43 -5.50 -0.01 -18.48
CA ASN A 43 -5.64 -1.40 -18.06
C ASN A 43 -7.10 -1.80 -17.75
N LEU A 44 -7.90 -0.86 -17.24
CA LEU A 44 -9.34 -1.06 -16.98
C LEU A 44 -10.23 -0.38 -18.03
N ASN A 45 -9.67 0.00 -19.17
CA ASN A 45 -10.35 0.64 -20.31
C ASN A 45 -10.95 2.02 -20.00
N PHE A 46 -10.41 2.75 -19.01
CA PHE A 46 -10.73 4.16 -18.85
C PHE A 46 -10.01 5.02 -19.89
N SER A 47 -10.54 6.22 -20.11
CA SER A 47 -9.91 7.25 -20.95
C SER A 47 -8.52 7.64 -20.40
N THR A 48 -7.61 7.95 -21.32
CA THR A 48 -6.24 8.40 -21.02
C THR A 48 -6.06 9.89 -21.29
N PHE A 49 -5.01 10.47 -20.74
CA PHE A 49 -4.70 11.91 -20.81
C PHE A 49 -3.56 12.20 -21.78
N ILE A 50 -3.47 13.44 -22.28
CA ILE A 50 -2.44 13.87 -23.22
C ILE A 50 -1.26 14.51 -22.49
N LYS A 51 -1.54 15.26 -21.41
CA LYS A 51 -0.51 15.88 -20.57
C LYS A 51 -1.03 16.05 -19.15
N LEU A 52 -0.11 16.31 -18.24
CA LEU A 52 -0.43 16.68 -16.86
C LEU A 52 0.58 17.68 -16.33
N GLU A 53 0.20 18.36 -15.27
CA GLU A 53 1.07 19.21 -14.46
C GLU A 53 1.21 18.61 -13.06
N ILE A 54 2.44 18.50 -12.57
CA ILE A 54 2.71 18.06 -11.19
C ILE A 54 2.41 19.23 -10.25
N LEU A 55 1.48 19.03 -9.33
CA LEU A 55 1.04 20.02 -8.36
C LEU A 55 1.77 19.87 -7.02
N ASN A 56 1.62 20.89 -6.18
CA ASN A 56 2.00 20.81 -4.79
C ASN A 56 1.16 19.72 -4.07
N PRO A 57 1.79 18.77 -3.36
CA PRO A 57 1.09 17.65 -2.70
C PRO A 57 0.30 18.03 -1.45
N PHE A 58 0.46 19.24 -0.92
CA PHE A 58 -0.22 19.69 0.29
C PHE A 58 -1.69 20.04 0.01
N ASN A 59 -2.62 19.36 0.68
CA ASN A 59 -4.02 19.78 0.75
C ASN A 59 -4.24 20.59 2.04
N LEU A 60 -3.95 21.88 1.97
CA LEU A 60 -4.09 22.80 3.11
C LEU A 60 -5.56 22.97 3.52
N GLN A 61 -5.82 22.76 4.81
CA GLN A 61 -7.17 22.93 5.38
C GLN A 61 -7.39 24.39 5.78
N LYS A 62 -8.62 24.89 5.58
CA LYS A 62 -9.02 26.24 6.03
C LYS A 62 -9.30 26.33 7.53
N TYR A 63 -9.46 25.19 8.23
CA TYR A 63 -9.86 25.13 9.64
C TYR A 63 -8.74 24.53 10.51
N LEU A 64 -8.43 25.20 11.63
CA LEU A 64 -7.31 24.90 12.54
C LEU A 64 -7.27 23.47 13.12
N ASN A 65 -8.42 22.80 13.25
CA ASN A 65 -8.52 21.49 13.91
C ASN A 65 -8.73 20.32 12.95
N SER A 66 -8.71 20.56 11.64
CA SER A 66 -8.95 19.52 10.66
C SER A 66 -7.66 18.78 10.30
N LYS A 67 -7.77 17.47 10.05
CA LYS A 67 -6.63 16.64 9.65
C LYS A 67 -6.14 17.05 8.26
N GLU A 68 -4.96 17.65 8.18
CA GLU A 68 -4.28 17.88 6.91
C GLU A 68 -3.96 16.53 6.24
N SER A 69 -4.15 16.47 4.91
CA SER A 69 -3.71 15.34 4.11
C SER A 69 -2.59 15.82 3.19
N ILE A 70 -1.48 15.10 3.20
CA ILE A 70 -0.37 15.30 2.27
C ILE A 70 -0.33 14.03 1.45
N VAL A 71 -0.46 14.18 0.14
CA VAL A 71 -0.36 13.04 -0.77
C VAL A 71 1.08 12.85 -1.25
N ASP A 72 1.45 11.66 -1.71
CA ASP A 72 2.81 11.47 -2.23
C ASP A 72 3.01 12.27 -3.53
N ILE A 73 2.05 12.15 -4.46
CA ILE A 73 2.03 12.90 -5.72
C ILE A 73 0.62 13.39 -6.01
N LYS A 74 0.52 14.62 -6.50
CA LYS A 74 -0.71 15.24 -6.98
C LYS A 74 -0.46 15.80 -8.38
N CYS A 75 -1.35 15.51 -9.32
CA CYS A 75 -1.28 16.01 -10.68
C CYS A 75 -2.64 16.55 -11.12
N GLU A 76 -2.62 17.48 -12.06
CA GLU A 76 -3.80 17.92 -12.81
C GLU A 76 -3.60 17.60 -14.29
N THR A 77 -4.59 16.95 -14.90
CA THR A 77 -4.56 16.53 -16.31
C THR A 77 -4.93 17.68 -17.25
N ASP A 78 -4.77 17.50 -18.56
CA ASP A 78 -5.25 18.48 -19.56
C ASP A 78 -6.75 18.67 -19.62
N THR A 79 -7.51 17.72 -19.07
CA THR A 79 -8.97 17.74 -18.99
C THR A 79 -9.49 18.18 -17.62
N GLY A 80 -8.59 18.48 -16.67
CA GLY A 80 -8.89 19.07 -15.36
C GLY A 80 -9.14 18.07 -14.24
N GLU A 81 -9.01 16.76 -14.48
CA GLU A 81 -9.04 15.76 -13.42
C GLU A 81 -7.82 15.91 -12.50
N ILE A 82 -8.04 15.70 -11.21
CA ILE A 82 -6.95 15.61 -10.24
C ILE A 82 -6.61 14.14 -10.05
N VAL A 83 -5.35 13.78 -10.28
CA VAL A 83 -4.82 12.45 -10.00
C VAL A 83 -3.94 12.50 -8.77
N MET A 84 -4.22 11.64 -7.80
CA MET A 84 -3.45 11.48 -6.57
C MET A 84 -2.83 10.09 -6.55
N ILE A 85 -1.51 10.02 -6.43
CA ILE A 85 -0.79 8.74 -6.33
C ILE A 85 -0.24 8.60 -4.92
N GLU A 86 -0.42 7.42 -4.32
CA GLU A 86 0.11 7.03 -3.01
C GLU A 86 0.89 5.73 -3.16
N ILE A 87 2.02 5.60 -2.48
CA ILE A 87 2.67 4.30 -2.26
C ILE A 87 2.67 3.93 -0.79
N GLN A 88 2.18 2.72 -0.49
CA GLN A 88 2.06 2.24 0.87
C GLN A 88 2.70 0.86 1.01
N LEU A 89 3.77 0.81 1.80
CA LEU A 89 4.50 -0.44 2.05
C LEU A 89 3.77 -1.40 2.99
N GLN A 90 2.95 -0.85 3.87
CA GLN A 90 2.26 -1.57 4.92
C GLN A 90 0.83 -1.06 5.11
N GLY A 91 -0.11 -1.97 5.28
CA GLY A 91 -1.53 -1.64 5.42
C GLY A 91 -2.15 -2.21 6.68
N ASN A 92 -3.35 -1.72 6.95
CA ASN A 92 -4.28 -2.28 7.91
C ASN A 92 -5.70 -2.15 7.36
N GLU A 93 -6.69 -2.71 8.07
CA GLU A 93 -8.10 -2.66 7.68
C GLU A 93 -8.64 -1.23 7.50
N SER A 94 -8.01 -0.23 8.12
CA SER A 94 -8.41 1.17 8.03
C SER A 94 -7.85 1.90 6.80
N PHE A 95 -7.01 1.24 5.99
CA PHE A 95 -6.36 1.89 4.85
C PHE A 95 -7.36 2.39 3.81
N ALA A 96 -8.39 1.59 3.48
CA ALA A 96 -9.45 2.01 2.57
C ALA A 96 -10.18 3.28 3.04
N ASN A 97 -10.42 3.41 4.35
CA ASN A 97 -11.02 4.61 4.93
C ASN A 97 -10.11 5.84 4.77
N ARG A 98 -8.79 5.66 4.87
CA ARG A 98 -7.81 6.74 4.64
C ARG A 98 -7.81 7.20 3.19
N VAL A 99 -7.81 6.25 2.25
CA VAL A 99 -7.88 6.56 0.81
C VAL A 99 -9.16 7.32 0.49
N LEU A 100 -10.31 6.87 1.02
CA LEU A 100 -11.58 7.56 0.83
C LEU A 100 -11.58 8.98 1.43
N PHE A 101 -10.98 9.16 2.61
CA PHE A 101 -10.81 10.49 3.22
C PHE A 101 -9.95 11.42 2.35
N TYR A 102 -8.85 10.91 1.80
CA TYR A 102 -7.97 11.67 0.92
C TYR A 102 -8.67 12.06 -0.39
N TRP A 103 -9.37 11.12 -1.00
CA TRP A 103 -10.19 11.38 -2.18
C TRP A 103 -11.25 12.45 -1.91
N ALA A 104 -12.01 12.34 -0.81
CA ALA A 104 -13.07 13.28 -0.46
C ALA A 104 -12.52 14.69 -0.22
N ASN A 105 -11.39 14.82 0.48
CA ASN A 105 -10.73 16.11 0.66
C ASN A 105 -10.26 16.68 -0.68
N GLY A 106 -9.61 15.88 -1.51
CA GLY A 106 -9.16 16.28 -2.85
C GLY A 106 -10.32 16.80 -3.70
N TYR A 107 -11.43 16.06 -3.73
CA TYR A 107 -12.65 16.44 -4.47
C TYR A 107 -13.29 17.72 -3.93
N SER A 108 -13.33 17.89 -2.61
CA SER A 108 -13.90 19.11 -2.00
C SER A 108 -13.10 20.39 -2.31
N LEU A 109 -11.81 20.25 -2.63
CA LEU A 109 -10.91 21.37 -2.90
C LEU A 109 -10.92 21.81 -4.37
N THR A 110 -11.55 21.06 -5.27
CA THR A 110 -11.63 21.42 -6.71
C THR A 110 -12.66 22.51 -6.99
N LEU A 111 -13.53 22.84 -6.02
CA LEU A 111 -14.60 23.83 -6.19
C LEU A 111 -14.53 24.93 -5.13
N ASN A 112 -14.52 26.19 -5.55
CA ASN A 112 -14.54 27.32 -4.63
C ASN A 112 -15.96 27.72 -4.22
N LYS A 113 -16.05 28.47 -3.12
CA LYS A 113 -17.32 29.00 -2.62
C LYS A 113 -17.98 29.89 -3.68
N GLY A 114 -19.22 29.56 -4.03
CA GLY A 114 -20.04 30.33 -4.98
C GLY A 114 -19.91 29.87 -6.43
N GLU A 115 -19.07 28.86 -6.72
CA GLU A 115 -19.00 28.26 -8.05
C GLU A 115 -20.11 27.25 -8.31
N ASP A 116 -20.49 27.09 -9.58
CA ASP A 116 -21.48 26.10 -10.02
C ASP A 116 -20.88 24.68 -9.93
N TYR A 117 -21.63 23.74 -9.36
CA TYR A 117 -21.24 22.33 -9.24
C TYR A 117 -20.89 21.65 -10.57
N LYS A 118 -21.33 22.19 -11.72
CA LYS A 118 -20.92 21.72 -13.06
C LYS A 118 -19.42 21.84 -13.32
N LYS A 119 -18.69 22.64 -12.52
CA LYS A 119 -17.23 22.76 -12.61
C LYS A 119 -16.47 21.67 -11.84
N LEU A 120 -17.15 20.80 -11.10
CA LEU A 120 -16.49 19.71 -10.39
C LEU A 120 -15.83 18.76 -11.39
N CYS A 121 -14.52 18.55 -11.25
CA CYS A 121 -13.78 17.56 -12.02
C CYS A 121 -13.64 16.25 -11.23
N PRO A 122 -13.54 15.10 -11.93
CA PRO A 122 -13.17 13.83 -11.31
C PRO A 122 -11.87 13.91 -10.50
N VAL A 123 -11.83 13.13 -9.42
CA VAL A 123 -10.60 12.87 -8.67
C VAL A 123 -10.30 11.38 -8.73
N ILE A 124 -9.09 11.04 -9.18
CA ILE A 124 -8.63 9.68 -9.37
C ILE A 124 -7.54 9.41 -8.33
N SER A 125 -7.74 8.39 -7.50
CA SER A 125 -6.74 7.95 -6.53
C SER A 125 -6.10 6.65 -7.02
N ILE A 126 -4.78 6.64 -7.20
CA ILE A 126 -4.00 5.46 -7.57
C ILE A 126 -3.10 5.08 -6.39
N ASN A 127 -3.36 3.92 -5.81
CA ASN A 127 -2.70 3.46 -4.59
C ASN A 127 -1.82 2.24 -4.90
N ILE A 128 -0.51 2.41 -4.87
CA ILE A 128 0.50 1.36 -5.06
C ILE A 128 0.75 0.69 -3.72
N LEU A 129 0.38 -0.58 -3.57
CA LEU A 129 0.40 -1.30 -2.29
C LEU A 129 1.42 -2.43 -2.30
N ASN A 130 2.27 -2.50 -1.27
CA ASN A 130 3.13 -3.67 -1.03
C ASN A 130 2.53 -4.67 -0.03
N PHE A 131 1.21 -4.67 0.10
CA PHE A 131 0.43 -5.61 0.90
C PHE A 131 -0.86 -5.96 0.16
N ILE A 132 -1.54 -7.01 0.61
CA ILE A 132 -2.84 -7.43 0.06
C ILE A 132 -3.94 -6.71 0.85
N LEU A 133 -4.76 -5.92 0.16
CA LEU A 133 -5.92 -5.23 0.70
C LEU A 133 -7.15 -6.12 0.70
N SER A 134 -7.38 -6.89 -0.37
CA SER A 134 -8.55 -7.76 -0.54
C SER A 134 -8.11 -9.18 -0.89
N TYR A 135 -8.30 -10.14 0.02
CA TYR A 135 -7.87 -11.53 -0.20
C TYR A 135 -8.83 -12.34 -1.09
N ASP A 136 -10.04 -11.83 -1.29
CA ASP A 136 -11.13 -12.42 -2.08
C ASP A 136 -11.09 -12.03 -3.56
N ILE A 137 -10.20 -11.11 -3.96
CA ILE A 137 -10.01 -10.70 -5.35
C ILE A 137 -8.59 -11.06 -5.78
N GLU A 138 -8.45 -11.86 -6.82
CA GLU A 138 -7.13 -12.32 -7.30
C GLU A 138 -6.37 -11.24 -8.10
N ASP A 139 -7.11 -10.33 -8.75
CA ASP A 139 -6.52 -9.28 -9.58
C ASP A 139 -5.58 -8.37 -8.80
N CYS A 140 -4.41 -8.08 -9.40
CA CYS A 140 -3.42 -7.16 -8.83
C CYS A 140 -3.73 -5.68 -9.12
N HIS A 141 -4.67 -5.38 -10.03
CA HIS A 141 -5.15 -4.04 -10.28
C HIS A 141 -6.68 -4.02 -10.24
N THR A 142 -7.23 -3.34 -9.25
CA THR A 142 -8.68 -3.14 -9.09
C THR A 142 -9.01 -1.64 -9.04
N CYS A 143 -10.24 -1.27 -9.42
CA CYS A 143 -10.75 0.08 -9.24
C CYS A 143 -12.16 0.04 -8.65
N TYR A 144 -12.35 0.82 -7.59
CA TYR A 144 -13.65 0.99 -6.93
C TYR A 144 -14.27 2.32 -7.34
N VAL A 145 -15.56 2.28 -7.69
CA VAL A 145 -16.37 3.42 -8.12
C VAL A 145 -17.71 3.46 -7.40
N ILE A 146 -18.39 4.61 -7.45
CA ILE A 146 -19.73 4.76 -6.85
C ILE A 146 -20.79 4.19 -7.79
N LYS A 147 -21.58 3.25 -7.26
CA LYS A 147 -22.57 2.50 -8.04
C LYS A 147 -23.88 2.28 -7.29
N GLU A 148 -24.97 2.15 -8.03
CA GLU A 148 -26.25 1.70 -7.50
C GLU A 148 -26.17 0.21 -7.13
N LEU A 149 -26.73 -0.15 -5.99
CA LEU A 149 -26.52 -1.45 -5.36
C LEU A 149 -27.16 -2.61 -6.14
N LYS A 150 -28.39 -2.45 -6.63
CA LYS A 150 -29.17 -3.57 -7.19
C LYS A 150 -28.80 -3.91 -8.63
N HIS A 151 -28.54 -2.89 -9.45
CA HIS A 151 -28.27 -3.06 -10.89
C HIS A 151 -26.81 -2.81 -11.25
N ASN A 152 -25.95 -2.51 -10.27
CA ASN A 152 -24.52 -2.27 -10.45
C ASN A 152 -24.22 -1.11 -11.44
N LYS A 153 -25.15 -0.14 -11.55
CA LYS A 153 -25.00 1.00 -12.45
C LYS A 153 -24.07 2.04 -11.83
N ILE A 154 -23.00 2.40 -12.54
CA ILE A 154 -22.11 3.49 -12.14
C ILE A 154 -22.91 4.80 -12.11
N LEU A 155 -22.88 5.49 -10.97
CA LEU A 155 -23.58 6.76 -10.79
C LEU A 155 -22.81 7.90 -11.48
N THR A 156 -21.51 7.92 -11.29
CA THR A 156 -20.56 8.89 -11.82
C THR A 156 -19.15 8.30 -11.75
N ASP A 157 -18.26 8.76 -12.62
CA ASP A 157 -16.83 8.45 -12.66
C ASP A 157 -15.96 9.47 -11.90
N HIS A 158 -16.57 10.39 -11.14
CA HIS A 158 -15.83 11.38 -10.37
C HIS A 158 -15.04 10.77 -9.20
N CYS A 159 -15.41 9.57 -8.76
CA CYS A 159 -14.75 8.82 -7.71
C CYS A 159 -14.17 7.52 -8.27
N GLN A 160 -12.85 7.49 -8.43
CA GLN A 160 -12.11 6.31 -8.88
C GLN A 160 -10.99 6.02 -7.89
N LEU A 161 -11.06 4.86 -7.24
CA LEU A 161 -10.07 4.40 -6.27
C LEU A 161 -9.38 3.16 -6.83
N HIS A 162 -8.25 3.37 -7.52
CA HIS A 162 -7.41 2.33 -8.05
C HIS A 162 -6.48 1.78 -6.95
N PHE A 163 -6.38 0.45 -6.88
CA PHE A 163 -5.45 -0.27 -6.03
C PHE A 163 -4.57 -1.17 -6.89
N LEU A 164 -3.26 -0.92 -6.81
CA LEU A 164 -2.21 -1.69 -7.48
C LEU A 164 -1.49 -2.52 -6.42
N GLU A 165 -1.97 -3.73 -6.17
CA GLU A 165 -1.48 -4.65 -5.14
C GLU A 165 -0.28 -5.45 -5.66
N LEU A 166 0.92 -4.90 -5.46
CA LEU A 166 2.18 -5.46 -5.94
C LEU A 166 2.41 -6.94 -5.55
N PRO A 167 2.04 -7.42 -4.34
CA PRO A 167 2.24 -8.83 -3.96
C PRO A 167 1.37 -9.83 -4.74
N LYS A 168 0.27 -9.38 -5.37
CA LYS A 168 -0.56 -10.23 -6.24
C LYS A 168 0.00 -10.36 -7.65
N PHE A 169 1.04 -9.62 -7.97
CA PHE A 169 1.63 -9.66 -9.29
C PHE A 169 2.27 -11.02 -9.58
N ASN A 170 1.85 -11.63 -10.67
CA ASN A 170 2.47 -12.82 -11.25
C ASN A 170 2.45 -12.68 -12.78
N ASN A 171 3.34 -13.41 -13.48
CA ASN A 171 3.48 -13.32 -14.94
C ASN A 171 2.25 -13.82 -15.73
N ASN A 172 1.26 -14.43 -15.08
CA ASN A 172 0.01 -14.88 -15.70
C ASN A 172 -1.13 -13.87 -15.54
N ASN A 173 -0.88 -12.72 -14.90
CA ASN A 173 -1.90 -11.71 -14.71
C ASN A 173 -2.33 -11.09 -16.04
N SER A 174 -3.62 -10.75 -16.14
CA SER A 174 -4.28 -10.17 -17.31
C SER A 174 -3.96 -8.68 -17.54
N LEU A 175 -2.77 -8.23 -17.13
CA LEU A 175 -2.36 -6.84 -17.27
C LEU A 175 -2.05 -6.50 -18.73
N LYS A 176 -2.47 -5.32 -19.19
CA LYS A 176 -1.97 -4.75 -20.45
C LYS A 176 -0.47 -4.47 -20.35
N THR A 177 0.23 -4.56 -21.48
CA THR A 177 1.70 -4.50 -21.56
C THR A 177 2.31 -3.35 -20.78
N ASP A 178 1.81 -2.12 -20.93
CA ASP A 178 2.42 -0.94 -20.30
C ASP A 178 2.37 -1.01 -18.76
N LEU A 179 1.22 -1.37 -18.19
CA LEU A 179 1.07 -1.51 -16.74
C LEU A 179 1.85 -2.72 -16.22
N ASN A 180 1.91 -3.81 -17.01
CA ASN A 180 2.72 -4.97 -16.68
C ASN A 180 4.21 -4.60 -16.49
N SER A 181 4.77 -3.77 -17.37
CA SER A 181 6.15 -3.28 -17.22
C SER A 181 6.34 -2.45 -15.94
N TRP A 182 5.36 -1.65 -15.53
CA TRP A 182 5.39 -0.95 -14.24
C TRP A 182 5.38 -1.89 -13.03
N PHE A 183 4.56 -2.94 -13.05
CA PHE A 183 4.57 -3.96 -11.98
C PHE A 183 5.92 -4.70 -11.91
N LYS A 184 6.49 -5.09 -13.06
CA LYS A 184 7.83 -5.68 -13.13
C LYS A 184 8.89 -4.74 -12.57
N PHE A 185 8.82 -3.45 -12.90
CA PHE A 185 9.72 -2.44 -12.35
C PHE A 185 9.62 -2.35 -10.83
N PHE A 186 8.41 -2.21 -10.27
CA PHE A 186 8.23 -2.07 -8.83
C PHE A 186 8.60 -3.34 -8.04
N ASN A 187 8.25 -4.52 -8.56
CA ASN A 187 8.59 -5.79 -7.91
C ASN A 187 10.05 -6.20 -8.09
N GLY A 188 10.73 -5.64 -9.08
CA GLY A 188 12.08 -6.05 -9.47
C GLY A 188 12.10 -7.42 -10.15
N GLY A 189 13.30 -7.89 -10.50
CA GLY A 189 13.50 -9.18 -11.16
C GLY A 189 13.45 -9.14 -12.69
N GLU A 190 13.08 -8.02 -13.30
CA GLU A 190 13.21 -7.76 -14.74
C GLU A 190 14.38 -6.79 -14.99
N SER A 191 15.12 -7.00 -16.08
CA SER A 191 16.21 -6.10 -16.47
C SER A 191 15.65 -4.81 -17.07
N MET A 192 16.34 -3.69 -16.85
CA MET A 192 15.95 -2.42 -17.46
C MET A 192 15.90 -2.48 -18.99
N GLU A 193 16.80 -3.26 -19.61
CA GLU A 193 16.82 -3.46 -21.06
C GLU A 193 15.51 -4.08 -21.56
N ASN A 194 14.96 -5.06 -20.85
CA ASN A 194 13.69 -5.68 -21.21
C ASN A 194 12.52 -4.73 -20.97
N LEU A 195 12.52 -4.00 -19.86
CA LEU A 195 11.50 -2.98 -19.59
C LEU A 195 11.45 -1.90 -20.68
N ILE A 196 12.61 -1.47 -21.18
CA ILE A 196 12.72 -0.49 -22.28
C ILE A 196 12.13 -1.04 -23.59
N LYS A 197 12.33 -2.33 -23.89
CA LYS A 197 11.76 -2.98 -25.08
C LYS A 197 10.24 -3.05 -25.01
N GLU A 198 9.69 -3.29 -23.82
CA GLU A 198 8.24 -3.36 -23.61
C GLU A 198 7.58 -1.98 -23.59
N ASN A 199 8.21 -1.01 -22.91
CA ASN A 199 7.70 0.35 -22.76
C ASN A 199 8.87 1.35 -22.78
N THR A 200 8.91 2.18 -23.82
CA THR A 200 10.06 3.07 -24.09
C THR A 200 10.26 4.17 -23.05
N ILE A 201 9.25 4.46 -22.21
CA ILE A 201 9.38 5.41 -21.09
C ILE A 201 10.49 5.00 -20.12
N PHE A 202 10.81 3.70 -20.05
CA PHE A 202 11.84 3.19 -19.16
C PHE A 202 13.24 3.69 -19.50
N ASN A 203 13.47 4.28 -20.68
CA ASN A 203 14.70 5.03 -20.96
C ASN A 203 14.82 6.26 -20.04
N GLU A 204 13.72 6.99 -19.88
CA GLU A 204 13.70 8.14 -18.97
C GLU A 204 13.78 7.68 -17.52
N VAL A 205 13.04 6.63 -17.15
CA VAL A 205 13.08 6.04 -15.80
C VAL A 205 14.50 5.61 -15.43
N GLU A 206 15.21 4.91 -16.33
CA GLU A 206 16.59 4.49 -16.08
C GLU A 206 17.51 5.68 -15.83
N ARG A 207 17.39 6.75 -16.64
CA ARG A 207 18.15 7.98 -16.43
C ARG A 207 17.87 8.60 -15.07
N ARG A 208 16.60 8.60 -14.62
CA ARG A 208 16.24 9.08 -13.28
C ARG A 208 16.79 8.18 -12.18
N CYS A 209 16.77 6.85 -12.34
CA CYS A 209 17.40 5.91 -11.41
C CYS A 209 18.91 6.19 -11.26
N LYS A 210 19.62 6.34 -12.38
CA LYS A 210 21.07 6.68 -12.39
C LYS A 210 21.33 7.98 -11.64
N SER A 211 20.56 9.03 -11.94
CA SER A 211 20.67 10.33 -11.28
C SER A 211 20.31 10.29 -9.78
N PHE A 212 19.38 9.42 -9.37
CA PHE A 212 19.03 9.24 -7.96
C PHE A 212 20.20 8.66 -7.16
N ILE A 213 20.87 7.68 -7.75
CA ILE A 213 21.94 6.92 -7.09
C ILE A 213 23.24 7.74 -7.03
N SER A 214 23.54 8.54 -8.06
CA SER A 214 24.83 9.23 -8.16
C SER A 214 24.93 10.47 -7.27
N ASP A 215 23.93 11.36 -7.29
CA ASP A 215 24.11 12.74 -6.79
C ASP A 215 22.85 13.31 -6.12
N ASN A 216 21.96 12.47 -5.59
CA ASN A 216 20.74 12.96 -4.99
C ASN A 216 20.85 13.20 -3.48
N PRO A 217 20.58 14.43 -2.99
CA PRO A 217 20.51 14.71 -1.55
C PRO A 217 19.50 13.83 -0.79
N LEU A 218 18.49 13.26 -1.48
CA LEU A 218 17.49 12.37 -0.91
C LEU A 218 18.01 10.94 -0.66
N LEU A 219 19.20 10.59 -1.12
CA LEU A 219 19.74 9.23 -0.97
C LEU A 219 19.91 8.83 0.51
N ASP A 220 20.29 9.78 1.37
CA ASP A 220 20.39 9.52 2.81
C ASP A 220 19.02 9.33 3.46
N ALA A 221 18.02 10.11 3.05
CA ALA A 221 16.64 9.93 3.49
C ALA A 221 16.08 8.57 3.05
N TYR A 222 16.38 8.15 1.82
CA TYR A 222 16.06 6.83 1.30
C TYR A 222 16.72 5.72 2.15
N ARG A 223 18.03 5.80 2.40
CA ARG A 223 18.77 4.80 3.20
C ARG A 223 18.21 4.67 4.61
N LYS A 224 17.92 5.81 5.25
CA LYS A 224 17.30 5.84 6.57
C LYS A 224 15.97 5.11 6.57
N LYS A 225 15.10 5.36 5.58
CA LYS A 225 13.82 4.66 5.47
C LYS A 225 13.96 3.17 5.23
N GLU A 226 14.92 2.72 4.43
CA GLU A 226 15.19 1.29 4.26
C GLU A 226 15.60 0.63 5.58
N ILE A 227 16.40 1.32 6.39
CA ILE A 227 16.82 0.85 7.71
C ILE A 227 15.62 0.80 8.66
N ASP A 228 14.81 1.86 8.72
CA ASP A 228 13.62 1.94 9.56
C ASP A 228 12.63 0.83 9.20
N GLU A 229 12.37 0.60 7.91
CA GLU A 229 11.49 -0.47 7.41
C GLU A 229 12.03 -1.86 7.77
N TYR A 230 13.35 -2.07 7.66
CA TYR A 230 13.98 -3.33 8.05
C TYR A 230 13.80 -3.62 9.55
N PHE A 231 14.10 -2.66 10.41
CA PHE A 231 13.94 -2.80 11.86
C PHE A 231 12.48 -2.98 12.26
N TYR A 232 11.57 -2.27 11.60
CA TYR A 232 10.14 -2.44 11.80
C TYR A 232 9.70 -3.88 11.49
N LYS A 233 10.07 -4.43 10.32
CA LYS A 233 9.74 -5.81 9.93
C LYS A 233 10.29 -6.84 10.90
N ASP A 234 11.54 -6.67 11.33
CA ASP A 234 12.16 -7.56 12.32
C ASP A 234 11.43 -7.50 13.67
N THR A 235 11.07 -6.29 14.12
CA THR A 235 10.31 -6.09 15.35
C THR A 235 8.94 -6.77 15.26
N MET A 236 8.18 -6.53 14.19
CA MET A 236 6.87 -7.15 13.98
C MET A 236 6.95 -8.68 13.92
N LYS A 237 8.00 -9.23 13.29
CA LYS A 237 8.24 -10.67 13.27
C LYS A 237 8.44 -11.23 14.68
N ARG A 238 9.32 -10.60 15.49
CA ARG A 238 9.57 -11.02 16.88
C ARG A 238 8.33 -10.91 17.75
N GLU A 239 7.57 -9.83 17.63
CA GLU A 239 6.33 -9.64 18.40
C GLU A 239 5.26 -10.67 18.00
N ARG A 240 5.17 -11.02 16.71
CA ARG A 240 4.29 -12.10 16.25
C ARG A 240 4.71 -13.47 16.78
N GLU A 241 6.00 -13.78 16.79
CA GLU A 241 6.54 -15.02 17.36
C GLU A 241 6.28 -15.12 18.86
N LYS A 242 6.51 -14.03 19.62
CA LYS A 242 6.16 -13.97 21.05
C LYS A 242 4.67 -14.18 21.27
N GLY A 243 3.82 -13.44 20.57
CA GLY A 243 2.36 -13.55 20.70
C GLY A 243 1.84 -14.96 20.36
N PHE A 244 2.43 -15.61 19.36
CA PHE A 244 2.13 -17.00 19.02
C PHE A 244 2.53 -17.96 20.14
N ASN A 245 3.75 -17.84 20.67
CA ASN A 245 4.23 -18.68 21.77
C ASN A 245 3.41 -18.48 23.06
N GLU A 246 3.09 -17.23 23.42
CA GLU A 246 2.19 -16.93 24.52
C GLU A 246 0.80 -17.53 24.31
N GLY A 247 0.28 -17.49 23.09
CA GLY A 247 -0.99 -18.11 22.73
C GLY A 247 -0.98 -19.63 22.91
N ILE A 248 0.11 -20.30 22.51
CA ILE A 248 0.30 -21.74 22.75
C ILE A 248 0.34 -22.05 24.24
N GLU A 249 1.13 -21.31 25.03
CA GLU A 249 1.26 -21.55 26.46
C GLU A 249 -0.05 -21.30 27.21
N LYS A 250 -0.77 -20.22 26.88
CA LYS A 250 -2.14 -19.96 27.39
C LYS A 250 -3.09 -21.08 27.00
N GLY A 251 -3.05 -21.56 25.75
CA GLY A 251 -3.89 -22.66 25.28
C GLY A 251 -3.62 -23.98 26.00
N LYS A 252 -2.34 -24.33 26.23
CA LYS A 252 -1.95 -25.49 27.03
C LYS A 252 -2.46 -25.38 28.46
N PHE A 253 -2.28 -24.22 29.09
CA PHE A 253 -2.73 -23.98 30.46
C PHE A 253 -4.25 -24.09 30.60
N GLU A 254 -5.02 -23.51 29.68
CA GLU A 254 -6.48 -23.66 29.67
C GLU A 254 -6.91 -25.12 29.43
N GLN A 255 -6.23 -25.85 28.55
CA GLN A 255 -6.49 -27.29 28.36
C GLN A 255 -6.20 -28.10 29.62
N GLN A 256 -5.11 -27.81 30.32
CA GLN A 256 -4.77 -28.45 31.61
C GLN A 256 -5.86 -28.20 32.65
N LYS A 257 -6.41 -26.97 32.73
CA LYS A 257 -7.54 -26.65 33.62
C LYS A 257 -8.81 -27.41 33.25
N ILE A 258 -9.13 -27.53 31.95
CA ILE A 258 -10.31 -28.28 31.48
C ILE A 258 -10.21 -29.75 31.90
N ILE A 259 -9.04 -30.36 31.68
CA ILE A 259 -8.79 -31.76 32.09
C ILE A 259 -8.87 -31.88 33.62
N ALA A 260 -8.26 -30.95 34.37
CA ALA A 260 -8.29 -30.96 35.83
C ALA A 260 -9.72 -30.87 36.39
N LYS A 261 -10.55 -29.97 35.85
CA LYS A 261 -11.97 -29.86 36.21
C LYS A 261 -12.73 -31.15 35.94
N SER A 262 -12.50 -31.77 34.78
CA SER A 262 -13.14 -33.04 34.43
C SER A 262 -12.74 -34.16 35.39
N LEU A 263 -11.45 -34.30 35.70
CA LEU A 263 -10.96 -35.34 36.62
C LEU A 263 -11.43 -35.11 38.07
N LYS A 264 -11.48 -33.84 38.52
CA LYS A 264 -12.03 -33.46 39.82
C LYS A 264 -13.51 -33.81 39.93
N THR A 265 -14.29 -33.55 38.89
CA THR A 265 -15.71 -33.91 38.82
C THR A 265 -15.92 -35.42 38.87
N SER A 266 -15.01 -36.20 38.28
CA SER A 266 -15.02 -37.67 38.33
C SER A 266 -14.53 -38.26 39.65
N GLY A 267 -14.24 -37.43 40.67
CA GLY A 267 -13.84 -37.88 42.01
C GLY A 267 -12.39 -38.34 42.13
N MET A 268 -11.52 -38.02 41.16
CA MET A 268 -10.09 -38.33 41.26
C MET A 268 -9.42 -37.48 42.36
N ASN A 269 -8.45 -38.05 43.09
CA ASN A 269 -7.74 -37.31 44.12
C ASN A 269 -6.80 -36.24 43.54
N LEU A 270 -6.48 -35.22 44.35
CA LEU A 270 -5.72 -34.04 43.91
C LEU A 270 -4.30 -34.39 43.41
N GLU A 271 -3.64 -35.37 44.03
CA GLU A 271 -2.30 -35.83 43.62
C GLU A 271 -2.33 -36.47 42.22
N PHE A 272 -3.36 -37.27 41.93
CA PHE A 272 -3.57 -37.86 40.61
C PHE A 272 -3.84 -36.79 39.56
N ILE A 273 -4.67 -35.80 39.87
CA ILE A 273 -4.98 -34.70 38.94
C ILE A 273 -3.71 -33.87 38.67
N SER A 274 -2.96 -33.54 39.72
CA SER A 274 -1.69 -32.80 39.61
C SER A 274 -0.70 -33.54 38.72
N ARG A 275 -0.51 -34.85 38.92
CA ARG A 275 0.40 -35.66 38.10
C ARG A 275 0.01 -35.72 36.61
N ASN A 276 -1.28 -35.75 36.30
CA ASN A 276 -1.76 -35.91 34.92
C ASN A 276 -1.94 -34.58 34.17
N THR A 277 -2.10 -33.46 34.89
CA THR A 277 -2.31 -32.15 34.27
C THR A 277 -1.09 -31.24 34.38
N GLY A 278 -0.19 -31.50 35.33
CA GLY A 278 0.96 -30.64 35.62
C GLY A 278 0.61 -29.39 36.44
N LEU A 279 -0.65 -29.21 36.85
CA LEU A 279 -1.08 -28.13 37.73
C LEU A 279 -0.69 -28.43 39.18
N SER A 280 -0.39 -27.39 39.95
CA SER A 280 -0.19 -27.51 41.39
C SER A 280 -1.50 -27.86 42.11
N ILE A 281 -1.41 -28.47 43.28
CA ILE A 281 -2.58 -28.82 44.08
C ILE A 281 -3.41 -27.57 44.42
N GLU A 282 -2.77 -26.45 44.77
CA GLU A 282 -3.45 -25.17 45.03
C GLU A 282 -4.23 -24.64 43.83
N GLU A 283 -3.69 -24.78 42.61
CA GLU A 283 -4.40 -24.41 41.39
C GLU A 283 -5.62 -25.31 41.17
N ILE A 284 -5.49 -26.62 41.40
CA ILE A 284 -6.59 -27.59 41.25
C ILE A 284 -7.69 -27.36 42.31
N GLU A 285 -7.33 -27.00 43.54
CA GLU A 285 -8.30 -26.68 44.58
C GLU A 285 -9.17 -25.47 44.21
N LYS A 286 -8.59 -24.47 43.54
CA LYS A 286 -9.26 -23.24 43.08
C LYS A 286 -10.13 -23.43 41.82
N LEU A 287 -10.02 -24.56 41.10
CA LEU A 287 -10.82 -24.88 39.90
C LEU A 287 -12.19 -25.47 40.23
#